data_AF-A0A3D2P8V7-F1
#
_entry.id   AF-A0A3D2P8V7-F1
#
_cell.length_a   1.000
_cell.length_b   1.000
_cell.length_c   1.000
_cell.angle_alpha   90.00
_cell.angle_beta   90.00
_cell.angle_gamma   90.00
#
_symmetry.space_group_name_H-M   'P 1'
#
loop_
_entity.id
_entity.type
_entity.pdbx_description
1 polymer ?
#
loop_
_entity_poly.entity_id
_entity_poly.type
_entity_poly.pdbx_seq_one_letter_code
_entity_poly.pdbx_strand_id
1 'polypeptide(L)'
;MRLYEDKINFLEQIYKELNNQRISPEEERKISFHRSRLKSNLANADYEFKKTKLYLLDLIGLELNTELTLKGELKVIAEELNLDKCLAWAYQYRPELKQIQVEEEIDTLSVNLALAERYPTLSLGVNYLFVGSIFPYPEKNWSATVGISLPLFDGWAGWSRIRQSQTHLEQNKLKRVEWEDQINLEIRQVYGDNIFWQKELENWAKEEKEEEKFFELQKTKWVTREIKLE
;
A
#
# COMPACT_ATOMS: atom_id res chain seq x y z
N MET A 1 12.75 18.63 15.53
CA MET A 1 14.11 18.97 15.05
C MET A 1 14.82 19.97 15.95
N ARG A 2 14.24 21.15 16.24
CA ARG A 2 14.84 22.17 17.13
C ARG A 2 15.33 21.63 18.49
N LEU A 3 14.50 20.85 19.20
CA LEU A 3 14.89 20.26 20.50
C LEU A 3 16.13 19.34 20.42
N TYR A 4 16.32 18.61 19.32
CA TYR A 4 17.49 17.74 19.12
C TYR A 4 18.75 18.55 18.80
N GLU A 5 18.62 19.58 17.97
CA GLU A 5 19.72 20.53 17.71
C GLU A 5 20.13 21.25 18.99
N ASP A 6 19.17 21.66 19.82
CA ASP A 6 19.41 22.31 21.12
C ASP A 6 20.10 21.36 22.11
N LYS A 7 19.67 20.10 22.18
CA LYS A 7 20.34 19.05 22.98
C LYS A 7 21.78 18.81 22.49
N ILE A 8 22.03 18.79 21.18
CA ILE A 8 23.39 18.65 20.61
C ILE A 8 24.24 19.87 20.96
N ASN A 9 23.73 21.09 20.76
CA ASN A 9 24.44 22.34 21.04
C ASN A 9 24.82 22.44 22.51
N PHE A 10 23.91 22.07 23.42
CA PHE A 10 24.17 22.04 24.86
C PHE A 10 25.29 21.05 25.22
N LEU A 11 25.30 19.84 24.64
CA LEU A 11 26.39 18.87 24.84
C LEU A 11 27.73 19.34 24.25
N GLU A 12 27.71 20.07 23.14
CA GLU A 12 28.93 20.69 22.59
C GLU A 12 29.46 21.81 23.48
N GLN A 13 28.58 22.60 24.10
CA GLN A 13 28.97 23.62 25.06
C GLN A 13 29.58 22.99 26.32
N ILE A 14 28.93 21.98 26.89
CA ILE A 14 29.45 21.20 28.01
C ILE A 14 30.84 20.66 27.65
N TYR A 15 31.00 19.97 26.52
CA TYR A 15 32.29 19.40 26.12
C TYR A 15 33.40 20.46 25.98
N LYS A 16 33.10 21.65 25.44
CA LYS A 16 34.07 22.75 25.32
C LYS A 16 34.50 23.31 26.68
N GLU A 17 33.56 23.51 27.60
CA GLU A 17 33.86 24.01 28.94
C GLU A 17 34.61 22.98 29.79
N LEU A 18 34.27 21.72 29.60
CA LEU A 18 34.89 20.57 30.23
C LEU A 18 36.34 20.34 29.74
N ASN A 19 36.64 20.57 28.46
CA ASN A 19 38.01 20.45 27.95
C ASN A 19 39.02 21.42 28.62
N ASN A 20 38.52 22.46 29.31
CA ASN A 20 39.34 23.38 30.11
C ASN A 20 39.49 22.94 31.59
N GLN A 21 38.85 21.85 32.00
CA GLN A 21 38.92 21.26 33.36
C GLN A 21 39.47 19.82 33.30
N ARG A 22 40.11 19.35 34.39
CA ARG A 22 40.65 17.98 34.48
C ARG A 22 39.51 17.02 34.83
N ILE A 23 38.99 16.30 33.84
CA ILE A 23 37.84 15.39 33.99
C ILE A 23 38.31 13.94 33.93
N SER A 24 37.54 13.04 34.55
CA SER A 24 37.80 11.61 34.48
C SER A 24 37.70 11.11 33.02
N PRO A 25 38.64 10.27 32.54
CA PRO A 25 38.56 9.66 31.21
C PRO A 25 37.26 8.88 30.94
N GLU A 26 36.55 8.43 31.98
CA GLU A 26 35.27 7.74 31.86
C GLU A 26 34.14 8.69 31.45
N GLU A 27 34.07 9.88 32.06
CA GLU A 27 33.04 10.88 31.79
C GLU A 27 33.21 11.48 30.39
N GLU A 28 34.46 11.74 29.98
CA GLU A 28 34.77 12.17 28.63
C GLU A 28 34.32 11.15 27.58
N ARG A 29 34.52 9.85 27.86
CA ARG A 29 34.04 8.75 27.00
C ARG A 29 32.51 8.71 26.94
N LYS A 30 31.80 8.90 28.05
CA LYS A 30 30.33 8.93 28.07
C LYS A 30 29.79 10.10 27.23
N ILE A 31 30.31 11.31 27.42
CA ILE A 31 29.86 12.51 26.68
C ILE A 31 30.15 12.39 25.19
N SER A 32 31.37 11.97 24.83
CA SER A 32 31.74 11.76 23.43
C SER A 32 30.89 10.66 22.76
N PHE A 33 30.56 9.58 23.46
CA PHE A 33 29.64 8.55 22.97
C PHE A 33 28.25 9.10 22.70
N HIS A 34 27.64 9.82 23.65
CA HIS A 34 26.31 10.41 23.48
C HIS A 34 26.28 11.44 22.34
N ARG A 35 27.30 12.30 22.23
CA ARG A 35 27.45 13.25 21.12
C ARG A 35 27.55 12.54 19.77
N SER A 36 28.41 11.53 19.67
CA SER A 36 28.59 10.75 18.44
C SER A 36 27.28 10.08 18.01
N ARG A 37 26.54 9.50 18.98
CA ARG A 37 25.23 8.89 18.74
C ARG A 37 24.19 9.90 18.23
N LEU A 38 24.10 11.08 18.84
CA LEU A 38 23.16 12.11 18.40
C LEU A 38 23.50 12.66 17.01
N LYS A 39 24.79 12.87 16.71
CA LYS A 39 25.23 13.27 15.36
C LYS A 39 24.90 12.22 14.32
N SER A 40 25.16 10.94 14.63
CA SER A 40 24.80 9.82 13.76
C SER A 40 23.29 9.77 13.51
N ASN A 41 22.47 9.93 14.55
CA ASN A 41 21.01 9.95 14.41
C ASN A 41 20.52 11.12 13.54
N LEU A 42 21.08 12.32 13.71
CA LEU A 42 20.71 13.49 12.90
C LEU A 42 21.10 13.29 11.43
N ALA A 43 22.31 12.77 11.17
CA ALA A 43 22.76 12.46 9.81
C ALA A 43 21.88 11.41 9.13
N ASN A 44 21.49 10.36 9.88
CA ASN A 44 20.56 9.34 9.38
C ASN A 44 19.18 9.94 9.08
N ALA A 45 18.67 10.80 9.95
CA ALA A 45 17.37 11.46 9.74
C ALA A 45 17.38 12.38 8.50
N ASP A 46 18.46 13.16 8.29
CA ASP A 46 18.62 14.00 7.10
C ASP A 46 18.75 13.16 5.82
N TYR A 47 19.48 12.06 5.87
CA TYR A 47 19.59 11.11 4.77
C TYR A 47 18.24 10.49 4.40
N GLU A 48 17.49 9.96 5.38
CA GLU A 48 16.16 9.39 5.14
C GLU A 48 15.18 10.45 4.66
N PHE A 49 15.23 11.69 5.19
CA PHE A 49 14.40 12.79 4.69
C PHE A 49 14.65 13.08 3.20
N LYS A 50 15.92 13.18 2.79
CA LYS A 50 16.28 13.39 1.37
C LYS A 50 15.80 12.25 0.48
N LYS A 51 15.97 11.01 0.94
CA LYS A 51 15.53 9.80 0.24
C LYS A 51 14.00 9.77 0.10
N THR A 52 13.25 9.98 1.18
CA THR A 52 11.78 10.04 1.15
C THR A 52 11.26 11.20 0.29
N LYS A 53 11.96 12.35 0.29
CA LYS A 53 11.63 13.47 -0.61
C LYS A 53 11.75 13.06 -2.08
N LEU A 54 12.76 12.30 -2.46
CA LEU A 54 12.90 11.78 -3.83
C LEU A 54 11.78 10.79 -4.17
N TYR A 55 11.45 9.87 -3.25
CA TYR A 55 10.30 8.98 -3.43
C TYR A 55 8.98 9.73 -3.58
N LEU A 56 8.79 10.82 -2.82
CA LEU A 56 7.61 11.66 -2.95
C LEU A 56 7.56 12.32 -4.33
N LEU A 57 8.67 12.90 -4.80
CA LEU A 57 8.76 13.54 -6.12
C LEU A 57 8.45 12.56 -7.25
N ASP A 58 9.02 11.36 -7.17
CA ASP A 58 8.74 10.26 -8.11
C ASP A 58 7.26 9.86 -8.09
N LEU A 59 6.70 9.65 -6.90
CA LEU A 59 5.31 9.25 -6.70
C LEU A 59 4.30 10.25 -7.26
N ILE A 60 4.58 11.55 -7.14
CA ILE A 60 3.71 12.63 -7.65
C ILE A 60 4.07 13.08 -9.08
N GLY A 61 5.06 12.43 -9.71
CA GLY A 61 5.44 12.68 -11.10
C GLY A 61 6.15 14.00 -11.36
N LEU A 62 6.90 14.53 -10.37
CA LEU A 62 7.71 15.74 -10.52
C LEU A 62 9.17 15.41 -10.80
N GLU A 63 9.89 16.34 -11.43
CA GLU A 63 11.33 16.20 -11.65
C GLU A 63 12.08 16.12 -10.31
N LEU A 64 13.08 15.24 -10.23
CA LEU A 64 13.80 14.94 -8.98
C LEU A 64 14.65 16.11 -8.44
N ASN A 65 14.91 17.12 -9.27
CA ASN A 65 15.59 18.37 -8.94
C ASN A 65 14.63 19.46 -8.40
N THR A 66 13.33 19.17 -8.29
CA THR A 66 12.35 20.15 -7.83
C THR A 66 12.59 20.55 -6.37
N GLU A 67 12.73 21.84 -6.12
CA GLU A 67 12.84 22.38 -4.76
C GLU A 67 11.47 22.41 -4.05
N LEU A 68 11.17 21.35 -3.30
CA LEU A 68 10.01 21.34 -2.38
C LEU A 68 10.36 21.97 -1.03
N THR A 69 9.51 22.92 -0.60
CA THR A 69 9.46 23.45 0.77
C THR A 69 8.16 23.01 1.43
N LEU A 70 8.27 22.11 2.42
CA LEU A 70 7.12 21.65 3.19
C LEU A 70 6.73 22.71 4.22
N LYS A 71 5.46 23.12 4.22
CA LYS A 71 4.90 24.04 5.22
C LYS A 71 3.75 23.35 5.94
N GLY A 72 3.77 23.37 7.27
CA GLY A 72 2.72 22.79 8.10
C GLY A 72 3.28 22.24 9.41
N GLU A 73 2.37 21.96 10.33
CA GLU A 73 2.66 21.23 11.56
C GLU A 73 2.03 19.85 11.46
N LEU A 74 2.76 18.82 11.88
CA LEU A 74 2.21 17.48 11.99
C LEU A 74 1.25 17.48 13.20
N LYS A 75 -0.06 17.43 12.94
CA LYS A 75 -1.08 17.34 13.99
C LYS A 75 -1.70 15.96 13.98
N VAL A 76 -1.74 15.33 15.15
CA VAL A 76 -2.47 14.08 15.36
C VAL A 76 -3.94 14.43 15.49
N ILE A 77 -4.78 13.83 14.65
CA ILE A 77 -6.23 13.94 14.73
C ILE A 77 -6.73 12.63 15.32
N ALA A 78 -7.24 12.69 16.55
CA ALA A 78 -7.95 11.57 17.16
C ALA A 78 -9.39 11.59 16.65
N GLU A 79 -9.79 10.54 15.95
CA GLU A 79 -11.15 10.35 15.48
C GLU A 79 -11.70 9.05 16.06
N GLU A 80 -12.92 9.11 16.60
CA GLU A 80 -13.61 7.93 17.09
C GLU A 80 -14.19 7.14 15.91
N LEU A 81 -13.47 6.11 15.50
CA LEU A 81 -13.91 5.19 14.46
C LEU A 81 -14.83 4.11 15.05
N ASN A 82 -15.86 3.73 14.28
CA ASN A 82 -16.73 2.61 14.60
C ASN A 82 -16.40 1.43 13.69
N LEU A 83 -15.98 0.31 14.27
CA LEU A 83 -15.54 -0.87 13.55
C LEU A 83 -16.59 -1.42 12.57
N ASP A 84 -17.85 -1.50 13.00
CA ASP A 84 -18.93 -2.04 12.16
C ASP A 84 -19.18 -1.15 10.94
N LYS A 85 -19.10 0.17 11.10
CA LYS A 85 -19.18 1.12 9.99
C LYS A 85 -18.00 0.95 9.03
N CYS A 86 -16.79 0.77 9.54
CA CYS A 86 -15.60 0.53 8.72
C CYS A 86 -15.71 -0.76 7.90
N LEU A 87 -16.20 -1.85 8.51
CA LEU A 87 -16.45 -3.12 7.83
C LEU A 87 -17.51 -2.98 6.73
N ALA A 88 -18.65 -2.38 7.06
CA ALA A 88 -19.72 -2.15 6.08
C ALA A 88 -19.24 -1.32 4.90
N TRP A 89 -18.47 -0.25 5.16
CA TRP A 89 -17.90 0.60 4.13
C TRP A 89 -16.91 -0.18 3.25
N ALA A 90 -16.04 -0.99 3.84
CA ALA A 90 -15.08 -1.76 3.07
C ALA A 90 -15.75 -2.83 2.20
N TYR A 91 -16.75 -3.55 2.72
CA TYR A 91 -17.49 -4.54 1.92
C TYR A 91 -18.23 -3.92 0.74
N GLN A 92 -18.63 -2.65 0.85
CA GLN A 92 -19.34 -1.94 -0.21
C GLN A 92 -18.40 -1.33 -1.26
N TYR A 93 -17.24 -0.84 -0.86
CA TYR A 93 -16.42 0.02 -1.72
C TYR A 93 -15.05 -0.54 -2.10
N ARG A 94 -14.60 -1.65 -1.49
CA ARG A 94 -13.29 -2.22 -1.84
C ARG A 94 -13.28 -2.77 -3.27
N PRO A 95 -12.32 -2.34 -4.11
CA PRO A 95 -12.26 -2.73 -5.52
C PRO A 95 -12.02 -4.24 -5.69
N GLU A 96 -11.33 -4.89 -4.76
CA GLU A 96 -11.03 -6.32 -4.80
C GLU A 96 -12.31 -7.16 -4.77
N LEU A 97 -13.27 -6.82 -3.91
CA LEU A 97 -14.57 -7.52 -3.85
C LEU A 97 -15.40 -7.29 -5.12
N LYS A 98 -15.37 -6.06 -5.65
CA LYS A 98 -16.06 -5.75 -6.90
C LYS A 98 -15.45 -6.52 -8.07
N GLN A 99 -14.13 -6.66 -8.11
CA GLN A 99 -13.43 -7.44 -9.13
C GLN A 99 -13.88 -8.91 -9.10
N ILE A 100 -13.94 -9.52 -7.92
CA ILE A 100 -14.34 -10.94 -7.78
C ILE A 100 -15.81 -11.14 -8.14
N GLN A 101 -16.70 -10.21 -7.78
CA GLN A 101 -18.10 -10.28 -8.19
C GLN A 101 -18.23 -10.28 -9.72
N VAL A 102 -17.48 -9.43 -10.42
CA VAL A 102 -17.45 -9.44 -11.89
C VAL A 102 -16.84 -10.74 -12.44
N GLU A 103 -15.84 -11.30 -11.76
CA GLU A 103 -15.23 -12.57 -12.15
C GLU A 103 -16.23 -13.75 -12.03
N GLU A 104 -17.04 -13.79 -10.96
CA GLU A 104 -18.13 -14.77 -10.81
C GLU A 104 -19.21 -14.62 -11.89
N GLU A 105 -19.53 -13.39 -12.30
CA GLU A 105 -20.45 -13.15 -13.42
C GLU A 105 -19.88 -13.70 -14.74
N ILE A 106 -18.58 -13.48 -14.99
CA ILE A 106 -17.87 -14.02 -16.16
C ILE A 106 -17.88 -15.55 -16.14
N ASP A 107 -17.67 -16.17 -14.98
CA ASP A 107 -17.71 -17.62 -14.84
C ASP A 107 -19.11 -18.19 -15.07
N THR A 108 -20.13 -17.49 -14.58
CA THR A 108 -21.53 -17.85 -14.81
C THR A 108 -21.84 -17.82 -16.31
N LEU A 109 -21.38 -16.79 -17.01
CA LEU A 109 -21.47 -16.70 -18.47
C LEU A 109 -20.67 -17.82 -19.16
N SER A 110 -19.52 -18.19 -18.62
CA SER A 110 -18.69 -19.28 -19.14
C SER A 110 -19.37 -20.64 -19.01
N VAL A 111 -20.07 -20.89 -17.90
CA VAL A 111 -20.93 -22.09 -17.75
C VAL A 111 -22.04 -22.10 -18.79
N ASN A 112 -22.70 -20.96 -19.01
CA ASN A 112 -23.75 -20.84 -20.02
C ASN A 112 -23.22 -21.04 -21.44
N LEU A 113 -22.01 -20.57 -21.75
CA LEU A 113 -21.35 -20.78 -23.02
C LEU A 113 -21.03 -22.27 -23.24
N ALA A 114 -20.49 -22.95 -22.22
CA ALA A 114 -20.20 -24.38 -22.28
C ALA A 114 -21.49 -25.21 -22.47
N LEU A 115 -22.61 -24.78 -21.88
CA LEU A 115 -23.94 -25.36 -22.14
C LEU A 115 -24.38 -25.08 -23.58
N ALA A 116 -24.14 -23.86 -24.09
CA ALA A 116 -24.57 -23.45 -25.42
C ALA A 116 -23.87 -24.23 -26.55
N GLU A 117 -22.63 -24.68 -26.35
CA GLU A 117 -21.90 -25.57 -27.27
C GLU A 117 -22.66 -26.87 -27.59
N ARG A 118 -23.64 -27.25 -26.76
CA ARG A 118 -24.43 -28.47 -26.94
C ARG A 118 -25.69 -28.25 -27.76
N TYR A 119 -26.06 -27.01 -28.03
CA TYR A 119 -27.18 -26.69 -28.90
C TYR A 119 -26.76 -26.68 -30.38
N PRO A 120 -27.73 -26.84 -31.31
CA PRO A 120 -27.45 -26.69 -32.73
C PRO A 120 -26.96 -25.27 -33.03
N THR A 121 -25.89 -25.15 -33.79
CA THR A 121 -25.42 -23.86 -34.32
C THR A 121 -25.93 -23.67 -35.74
N LEU A 122 -26.51 -22.50 -36.01
CA LEU A 122 -26.96 -22.09 -37.33
C LEU A 122 -25.95 -21.10 -37.91
N SER A 123 -25.44 -21.38 -39.11
CA SER A 123 -24.54 -20.50 -39.83
C SER A 123 -25.16 -20.09 -41.17
N LEU A 124 -24.97 -18.82 -41.53
CA LEU A 124 -25.34 -18.26 -42.82
C LEU A 124 -24.09 -17.65 -43.44
N GLY A 125 -23.75 -18.08 -44.65
CA GLY A 125 -22.64 -17.55 -45.42
C GLY A 125 -23.11 -17.07 -46.78
N VAL A 126 -22.69 -15.88 -47.20
CA VAL A 126 -22.89 -15.36 -48.55
C VAL A 126 -21.52 -15.07 -49.14
N ASN A 127 -21.25 -15.65 -50.31
CA ASN A 127 -19.99 -15.50 -51.01
C ASN A 127 -20.24 -14.91 -52.38
N TYR A 128 -19.37 -13.99 -52.79
CA TYR A 128 -19.40 -13.36 -54.10
C TYR A 128 -17.99 -13.42 -54.70
N LEU A 129 -17.82 -14.18 -55.77
CA LEU A 129 -16.52 -14.45 -56.39
C LEU A 129 -16.53 -13.97 -57.85
N PHE A 130 -15.42 -13.35 -58.24
CA PHE A 130 -15.07 -13.11 -59.63
C PHE A 130 -14.20 -14.26 -60.11
N VAL A 131 -14.64 -14.99 -61.13
CA VAL A 131 -13.99 -16.22 -61.60
C VAL A 131 -13.53 -16.02 -63.05
N GLY A 132 -12.33 -16.50 -63.37
CA GLY A 132 -11.76 -16.49 -64.71
C GLY A 132 -10.23 -16.62 -64.68
N SER A 133 -9.61 -16.87 -65.84
CA SER A 133 -8.16 -17.08 -65.93
C SER A 133 -7.38 -15.85 -66.41
N ILE A 134 -8.07 -14.82 -66.92
CA ILE A 134 -7.47 -13.62 -67.52
C ILE A 134 -8.28 -12.38 -67.09
N PHE A 135 -7.59 -11.32 -66.68
CA PHE A 135 -8.20 -10.08 -66.20
C PHE A 135 -8.64 -9.17 -67.37
N PRO A 136 -9.80 -8.48 -67.29
CA PRO A 136 -10.75 -8.46 -66.17
C PRO A 136 -11.70 -9.67 -66.18
N TYR A 137 -11.81 -10.35 -65.04
CA TYR A 137 -12.61 -11.58 -64.87
C TYR A 137 -14.09 -11.31 -65.21
N PRO A 138 -14.63 -11.91 -66.29
CA PRO A 138 -15.96 -11.56 -66.78
C PRO A 138 -17.08 -12.25 -66.00
N GLU A 139 -16.80 -13.38 -65.34
CA GLU A 139 -17.81 -14.19 -64.65
C GLU A 139 -17.94 -13.78 -63.19
N LYS A 140 -19.19 -13.50 -62.79
CA LYS A 140 -19.58 -13.15 -61.43
C LYS A 140 -20.43 -14.28 -60.88
N ASN A 141 -19.95 -14.94 -59.84
CA ASN A 141 -20.66 -16.02 -59.17
C ASN A 141 -20.98 -15.61 -57.74
N TRP A 142 -22.22 -15.85 -57.31
CA TRP A 142 -22.62 -15.67 -55.93
C TRP A 142 -23.27 -16.94 -55.40
N SER A 143 -23.02 -17.24 -54.13
CA SER A 143 -23.63 -18.38 -53.45
C SER A 143 -24.03 -17.98 -52.03
N ALA A 144 -25.17 -18.49 -51.57
CA ALA A 144 -25.62 -18.38 -50.20
C ALA A 144 -25.76 -19.79 -49.62
N THR A 145 -25.20 -20.01 -48.44
CA THR A 145 -25.18 -21.31 -47.76
C THR A 145 -25.73 -21.15 -46.36
N VAL A 146 -26.67 -22.01 -45.98
CA VAL A 146 -27.14 -22.16 -44.61
C VAL A 146 -26.64 -23.52 -44.08
N GLY A 147 -25.96 -23.51 -42.94
CA GLY A 147 -25.45 -24.72 -42.29
C GLY A 147 -26.06 -24.86 -40.89
N ILE A 148 -26.47 -26.09 -40.53
CA ILE A 148 -26.83 -26.43 -39.15
C ILE A 148 -25.85 -27.50 -38.67
N SER A 149 -25.19 -27.25 -37.55
CA SER A 149 -24.26 -28.20 -36.92
C SER A 149 -24.73 -28.53 -35.50
N LEU A 150 -25.01 -29.81 -35.25
CA LEU A 150 -25.37 -30.33 -33.94
C LEU A 150 -24.41 -31.45 -33.57
N PRO A 151 -23.55 -31.28 -32.55
CA PRO A 151 -22.70 -32.36 -32.08
C PRO A 151 -23.58 -33.40 -31.35
N LEU A 152 -23.71 -34.60 -31.91
CA LEU A 152 -24.53 -35.68 -31.32
C LEU A 152 -23.78 -36.44 -30.22
N PHE A 153 -22.50 -36.74 -30.44
CA PHE A 153 -21.64 -37.40 -29.46
C PHE A 153 -20.17 -37.01 -29.68
N ASP A 154 -19.50 -36.61 -28.61
CA ASP A 154 -18.11 -36.13 -28.59
C ASP A 154 -17.28 -36.85 -27.52
N GLY A 155 -17.66 -38.07 -27.13
CA GLY A 155 -16.92 -38.85 -26.15
C GLY A 155 -16.97 -38.26 -24.73
N TRP A 156 -18.09 -37.62 -24.36
CA TRP A 156 -18.29 -36.93 -23.07
C TRP A 156 -17.50 -35.64 -22.87
N ALA A 157 -16.73 -35.20 -23.87
CA ALA A 157 -15.90 -34.01 -23.76
C ALA A 157 -16.70 -32.75 -23.38
N GLY A 158 -17.87 -32.53 -23.96
CA GLY A 158 -18.75 -31.40 -23.63
C GLY A 158 -19.28 -31.42 -22.20
N TRP A 159 -19.64 -32.60 -21.67
CA TRP A 159 -20.07 -32.73 -20.27
C TRP A 159 -18.94 -32.44 -19.30
N SER A 160 -17.72 -32.88 -19.63
CA SER A 160 -16.52 -32.55 -18.85
C SER A 160 -16.22 -31.05 -18.87
N ARG A 161 -16.36 -30.37 -20.02
CA ARG A 161 -16.20 -28.90 -20.10
C ARG A 161 -17.23 -28.15 -19.26
N ILE A 162 -18.50 -28.54 -19.31
CA ILE A 162 -19.55 -27.94 -18.46
C ILE A 162 -19.20 -28.10 -16.99
N ARG A 163 -18.82 -29.33 -16.57
CA ARG A 163 -18.44 -29.60 -15.18
C ARG A 163 -17.19 -28.81 -14.76
N GLN A 164 -16.23 -28.63 -15.67
CA GLN A 164 -15.03 -27.83 -15.43
C GLN A 164 -15.40 -26.36 -15.18
N SER A 165 -16.23 -25.76 -16.04
CA SER A 165 -16.69 -24.38 -15.86
C SER A 165 -17.49 -24.20 -14.57
N GLN A 166 -18.35 -25.16 -14.21
CA GLN A 166 -19.08 -25.12 -12.94
C GLN A 166 -18.12 -25.20 -11.73
N THR A 167 -17.11 -26.07 -11.80
CA THR A 167 -16.11 -26.18 -10.75
C THR A 167 -15.31 -24.89 -10.63
N HIS A 168 -15.01 -24.24 -11.75
CA HIS A 168 -14.32 -22.95 -11.76
C HIS A 168 -15.14 -21.83 -11.10
N LEU A 169 -16.45 -21.75 -11.43
CA LEU A 169 -17.38 -20.84 -10.77
C LEU A 169 -17.39 -21.05 -9.25
N GLU A 170 -17.44 -22.31 -8.78
CA GLU A 170 -17.46 -22.57 -7.34
C GLU A 170 -16.11 -22.27 -6.67
N GLN A 171 -15.00 -22.47 -7.38
CA GLN A 171 -13.70 -22.02 -6.90
C GLN A 171 -13.66 -20.50 -6.72
N ASN A 172 -14.20 -19.73 -7.67
CA ASN A 172 -14.21 -18.28 -7.57
C ASN A 172 -15.19 -17.76 -6.50
N LYS A 173 -16.32 -18.45 -6.26
CA LYS A 173 -17.16 -18.17 -5.08
C LYS A 173 -16.43 -18.40 -3.76
N LEU A 174 -15.61 -19.46 -3.66
CA LEU A 174 -14.79 -19.69 -2.48
C LEU A 174 -13.73 -18.60 -2.30
N LYS A 175 -13.10 -18.15 -3.40
CA LYS A 175 -12.19 -16.99 -3.35
C LYS A 175 -12.88 -15.73 -2.85
N ARG A 176 -14.15 -15.48 -3.22
CA ARG A 176 -14.89 -14.33 -2.68
C ARG A 176 -14.96 -14.38 -1.16
N VAL A 177 -15.30 -15.53 -0.60
CA VAL A 177 -15.35 -15.72 0.86
C VAL A 177 -13.97 -15.53 1.49
N GLU A 178 -12.91 -16.05 0.87
CA GLU A 178 -11.53 -15.85 1.33
C GLU A 178 -11.15 -14.35 1.38
N TRP A 179 -11.53 -13.59 0.34
CA TRP A 179 -11.32 -12.14 0.30
C TRP A 179 -12.16 -11.39 1.32
N GLU A 180 -13.41 -11.80 1.55
CA GLU A 180 -14.27 -11.24 2.61
C GLU A 180 -13.64 -11.43 3.99
N ASP A 181 -13.09 -12.62 4.27
CA ASP A 181 -12.38 -12.94 5.51
C ASP A 181 -11.06 -12.17 5.64
N GLN A 182 -10.29 -12.05 4.56
CA GLN A 182 -9.05 -11.28 4.54
C GLN A 182 -9.30 -9.80 4.81
N ILE A 183 -10.33 -9.21 4.18
CA ILE A 183 -10.73 -7.81 4.40
C ILE A 183 -11.19 -7.60 5.85
N ASN A 184 -11.96 -8.55 6.41
CA ASN A 184 -12.39 -8.51 7.79
C ASN A 184 -11.20 -8.47 8.76
N LEU A 185 -10.23 -9.39 8.55
CA LEU A 185 -9.02 -9.47 9.33
C LEU A 185 -8.21 -8.16 9.26
N GLU A 186 -7.98 -7.67 8.04
CA GLU A 186 -7.20 -6.44 7.80
C GLU A 186 -7.82 -5.24 8.52
N ILE A 187 -9.14 -5.06 8.40
CA ILE A 187 -9.83 -3.92 9.03
C ILE A 187 -9.77 -4.01 10.55
N ARG A 188 -9.92 -5.21 11.12
CA ARG A 188 -9.80 -5.40 12.57
C ARG A 188 -8.40 -5.11 13.07
N GLN A 189 -7.37 -5.51 12.33
CA GLN A 189 -5.97 -5.21 12.63
C GLN A 189 -5.72 -3.71 12.59
N VAL A 190 -6.07 -3.04 11.48
CA VAL A 190 -5.88 -1.59 11.30
C VAL A 190 -6.67 -0.80 12.34
N TYR A 191 -7.88 -1.23 12.68
CA TYR A 191 -8.68 -0.61 13.74
C TYR A 191 -8.00 -0.74 15.12
N GLY A 192 -7.49 -1.93 15.44
CA GLY A 192 -6.73 -2.16 16.66
C GLY A 192 -5.45 -1.32 16.73
N ASP A 193 -4.69 -1.27 15.64
CA ASP A 193 -3.49 -0.45 15.50
C ASP A 193 -3.81 1.03 15.66
N ASN A 194 -4.91 1.51 15.06
CA ASN A 194 -5.34 2.89 15.20
C ASN A 194 -5.62 3.26 16.66
N ILE A 195 -6.38 2.43 17.39
CA ILE A 195 -6.66 2.64 18.82
C ILE A 195 -5.36 2.61 19.63
N PHE A 196 -4.50 1.63 19.36
CA PHE A 196 -3.23 1.47 20.06
C PHE A 196 -2.35 2.71 19.89
N TRP A 197 -2.12 3.15 18.64
CA TRP A 197 -1.27 4.30 18.34
C TRP A 197 -1.88 5.62 18.80
N GLN A 198 -3.20 5.79 18.74
CA GLN A 198 -3.85 6.97 19.33
C GLN A 198 -3.54 7.07 20.83
N LYS A 199 -3.68 5.96 21.56
CA LYS A 199 -3.37 5.92 22.99
C LYS A 199 -1.88 6.15 23.28
N GLU A 200 -1.00 5.56 22.47
CA GLU A 200 0.43 5.70 22.66
C GLU A 200 0.93 7.12 22.35
N LEU A 201 0.32 7.80 21.37
CA LEU A 201 0.60 9.21 21.09
C LEU A 201 0.25 10.10 22.27
N GLU A 202 -0.83 9.81 23.00
CA GLU A 202 -1.15 10.53 24.25
C GLU A 202 -0.10 10.33 25.34
N ASN A 203 0.50 9.13 25.43
CA ASN A 203 1.56 8.83 26.38
C ASN A 203 2.84 9.58 26.01
N TRP A 204 3.30 9.47 24.76
CA TRP A 204 4.49 10.17 24.27
C TRP A 204 4.35 11.68 24.39
N ALA A 205 3.16 12.25 24.14
CA ALA A 205 2.93 13.68 24.32
C ALA A 205 3.07 14.14 25.79
N LYS A 206 2.83 13.25 26.76
CA LYS A 206 3.08 13.52 28.18
C LYS A 206 4.57 13.38 28.50
N GLU A 207 5.20 12.30 28.03
CA GLU A 207 6.64 12.04 28.21
C GLU A 207 7.50 13.16 27.61
N GLU A 208 7.20 13.64 26.40
CA GLU A 208 7.92 14.74 25.75
C GLU A 208 7.85 16.02 26.59
N LYS A 209 6.69 16.36 27.14
CA LYS A 209 6.53 17.52 28.04
C LYS A 209 7.31 17.37 29.33
N GLU A 210 7.42 16.16 29.86
CA GLU A 210 8.22 15.88 31.07
C GLU A 210 9.72 15.95 30.76
N GLU A 211 10.16 15.39 29.63
CA GLU A 211 11.54 15.48 29.16
C GLU A 211 11.99 16.93 28.92
N GLU A 212 11.15 17.75 28.28
CA GLU A 212 11.44 19.16 28.06
C GLU A 212 11.65 19.90 29.38
N LYS A 213 10.74 19.71 30.35
CA LYS A 213 10.89 20.29 31.69
C LYS A 213 12.15 19.79 32.39
N PHE A 214 12.43 18.49 32.31
CA PHE A 214 13.63 17.90 32.90
C PHE A 214 14.89 18.49 32.28
N PHE A 215 14.93 18.62 30.95
CA PHE A 215 16.08 19.19 30.24
C PHE A 215 16.33 20.66 30.64
N GLU A 216 15.28 21.48 30.75
CA GLU A 216 15.40 22.87 31.21
C GLU A 216 15.86 22.97 32.67
N LEU A 217 15.42 22.05 33.54
CA LEU A 217 15.94 21.94 34.90
C LEU A 217 17.44 21.60 34.92
N GLN A 218 17.88 20.66 34.08
CA GLN A 218 19.30 20.29 33.99
C GLN A 218 20.17 21.44 33.47
N LYS A 219 19.71 22.15 32.43
CA LYS A 219 20.36 23.39 31.97
C LYS A 219 20.51 24.40 33.10
N THR A 220 19.43 24.65 33.84
CA THR A 220 19.42 25.62 34.94
C THR A 220 20.41 25.25 36.03
N LYS A 221 20.37 23.99 36.50
CA LYS A 221 21.27 23.46 37.53
C LYS A 221 22.74 23.47 37.12
N TRP A 222 23.02 23.26 35.83
CA TRP A 222 24.37 23.33 35.30
C TRP A 222 24.88 24.79 35.29
N VAL A 223 24.04 25.75 34.87
CA VAL A 223 24.38 27.19 34.92
C VAL A 223 24.59 27.69 36.35
N THR A 224 23.80 27.22 37.32
CA THR A 224 23.95 27.59 38.74
C THR A 224 25.09 26.85 39.47
N ARG A 225 25.82 25.96 38.79
CA ARG A 225 26.89 25.11 39.35
C ARG A 225 26.46 24.22 40.52
N GLU A 226 25.16 23.93 40.62
CA GLU A 226 24.62 23.04 41.66
C GLU A 226 24.90 21.56 41.34
N ILE A 227 25.15 21.23 40.07
CA ILE A 227 25.67 19.92 39.68
C ILE A 227 27.20 19.98 39.71
N LYS A 228 27.79 19.37 40.74
CA LYS A 228 29.22 19.03 40.73
C LYS A 228 29.38 17.69 40.01
N LEU A 229 30.40 17.60 39.16
CA LEU A 229 30.92 16.33 38.68
C LEU A 229 31.48 15.60 39.90
N GLU A 230 30.75 14.60 40.39
CA GLU A 230 31.25 13.59 41.32
C GLU A 230 31.48 12.28 40.57
#